data_AF-A0A7Y9JIS1-F1
#
_entry.id   AF-A0A7Y9JIS1-F1
#
_cell.length_a   1.000
_cell.length_b   1.000
_cell.length_c   1.000
_cell.angle_alpha   90.00
_cell.angle_beta   90.00
_cell.angle_gamma   90.00
#
_symmetry.space_group_name_H-M   'P 1'
#
loop_
_entity.id
_entity.type
_entity.pdbx_description
1 polymer ?
#
loop_
_entity_poly.entity_id
_entity_poly.type
_entity_poly.pdbx_seq_one_letter_code
_entity_poly.pdbx_strand_id
1 'polypeptide(L)'
;MDEQRAAAVPLTRAQRVLAGVGGLFFAGLAGLGGYGSFASVRDVAEPWFGGQAWIVPAGVDLGILALVSVALLLEWLAMPMPALRWTAFAFTAATVWLNVSAAHGDPTGMVMHAAMPVLFITFIEAVRHAIRRRAGIAAGTVREGVPLARWLLAPFSTFRLWRRMVLWQITSYRHALTAEQRRRHALALLDDHYGRRWRSRAPADVVWMLTDGVMLDQALARVTELTAPKPEPVDEPPPATAPAPRKPAQKAPPQKAAPQKAPPEPPQEAPSRKAPRGVATDNEARALAILDAEPGITGAELARRLDISSRQGQRLLSRLNRPAPTHSS
;
A
#
# COMPACT_ATOMS: atom_id res chain seq x y z
N MET A 1 -1.09 -14.39 -16.64
CA MET A 1 -1.32 -14.48 -15.19
C MET A 1 -0.04 -14.03 -14.50
N ASP A 2 0.18 -12.73 -14.43
CA ASP A 2 1.20 -12.19 -13.54
C ASP A 2 0.53 -11.99 -12.19
N GLU A 3 0.61 -13.02 -11.35
CA GLU A 3 0.39 -12.85 -9.92
C GLU A 3 1.41 -11.83 -9.43
N GLN A 4 0.99 -10.56 -9.35
CA GLN A 4 1.64 -9.57 -8.51
C GLN A 4 1.51 -10.07 -7.06
N ARG A 5 2.40 -10.99 -6.67
CA ARG A 5 2.70 -11.27 -5.26
C ARG A 5 2.94 -9.90 -4.65
N ALA A 6 2.08 -9.50 -3.72
CA ALA A 6 2.23 -8.25 -3.01
C ALA A 6 3.55 -8.33 -2.23
N ALA A 7 4.64 -7.88 -2.86
CA ALA A 7 5.94 -7.86 -2.24
C ALA A 7 5.81 -7.02 -0.96
N ALA A 8 6.15 -7.60 0.19
CA ALA A 8 6.08 -6.90 1.46
C ALA A 8 6.87 -5.59 1.32
N VAL A 9 6.18 -4.46 1.51
CA VAL A 9 6.79 -3.13 1.36
C VAL A 9 8.08 -3.10 2.20
N PRO A 10 9.22 -2.72 1.62
CA PRO A 10 10.47 -2.67 2.35
C PRO A 10 10.35 -1.65 3.47
N LEU A 11 10.90 -1.95 4.65
CA LEU A 11 10.93 -1.02 5.77
C LEU A 11 11.61 0.28 5.33
N THR A 12 11.02 1.42 5.70
CA THR A 12 11.64 2.73 5.50
C THR A 12 12.93 2.85 6.33
N ARG A 13 13.81 3.80 5.99
CA ARG A 13 15.06 4.02 6.74
C ARG A 13 14.77 4.29 8.22
N ALA A 14 13.79 5.15 8.51
CA ALA A 14 13.38 5.46 9.87
C ALA A 14 12.89 4.22 10.64
N GLN A 15 12.08 3.36 10.00
CA GLN A 15 11.62 2.11 10.61
C GLN A 15 12.77 1.13 10.89
N ARG A 16 13.76 1.04 9.99
CA ARG A 16 14.95 0.19 10.22
C ARG A 16 15.79 0.69 11.38
N VAL A 17 16.03 2.00 11.45
CA VAL A 17 16.76 2.62 12.57
C VAL A 17 16.01 2.38 13.88
N LEU A 18 14.70 2.62 13.91
CA LEU A 18 13.88 2.39 15.10
C LEU A 18 13.88 0.92 15.54
N ALA A 19 13.80 -0.02 14.59
CA ALA A 19 13.90 -1.45 14.88
C ALA A 19 15.28 -1.82 15.43
N GLY A 20 16.36 -1.26 14.88
CA GLY A 20 17.72 -1.48 15.37
C GLY A 20 17.95 -0.91 16.76
N VAL A 21 17.55 0.34 17.00
CA VAL A 21 17.62 1.01 18.31
C VAL A 21 16.76 0.29 19.34
N GLY A 22 15.53 -0.09 18.98
CA GLY A 22 14.65 -0.88 19.84
C GLY A 22 15.24 -2.25 20.18
N GLY A 23 15.84 -2.92 19.19
CA GLY A 23 16.57 -4.17 19.41
C GLY A 23 17.78 -4.01 20.34
N LEU A 24 18.51 -2.90 20.24
CA LEU A 24 19.64 -2.60 21.12
C LEU A 24 19.18 -2.35 22.56
N PHE A 25 18.14 -1.54 22.76
CA PHE A 25 17.57 -1.32 24.09
C PHE A 25 17.03 -2.61 24.70
N PHE A 26 16.36 -3.43 23.89
CA PHE A 26 15.90 -4.73 24.34
C PHE A 26 17.07 -5.64 24.75
N ALA A 27 18.12 -5.72 23.94
CA ALA A 27 19.31 -6.51 24.27
C ALA A 27 19.97 -6.02 25.58
N GLY A 28 20.05 -4.71 25.78
CA GLY A 28 20.56 -4.13 27.03
C GLY A 28 19.69 -4.49 28.25
N LEU A 29 18.36 -4.34 28.12
CA LEU A 29 17.41 -4.71 29.18
C LEU A 29 17.42 -6.22 29.46
N ALA A 30 17.52 -7.05 28.42
CA ALA A 30 17.64 -8.49 28.55
C ALA A 30 18.95 -8.88 29.25
N GLY A 31 20.05 -8.17 28.98
CA GLY A 31 21.33 -8.37 29.69
C GLY A 31 21.25 -8.00 31.17
N LEU A 32 20.69 -6.83 31.50
CA LEU A 32 20.50 -6.37 32.88
C LEU A 32 19.54 -7.26 33.67
N GLY A 33 18.37 -7.54 33.10
CA GLY A 33 17.37 -8.42 33.71
C GLY A 33 17.83 -9.87 33.78
N GLY A 34 18.55 -10.35 32.76
CA GLY A 34 19.17 -11.66 32.73
C GLY A 34 20.22 -11.83 33.81
N TYR A 35 21.07 -10.83 34.06
CA TYR A 35 22.03 -10.89 35.17
C TYR A 35 21.35 -11.02 36.54
N GLY A 36 20.31 -10.23 36.80
CA GLY A 36 19.53 -10.32 38.04
C GLY A 36 18.81 -11.66 38.19
N SER A 37 18.12 -12.10 37.12
CA SER A 37 17.43 -13.39 37.06
C SER A 37 18.39 -14.56 37.26
N PHE A 38 19.58 -14.48 36.66
CA PHE A 38 20.60 -15.52 36.77
C PHE A 38 21.05 -15.75 38.20
N ALA A 39 21.31 -14.67 38.95
CA ALA A 39 21.67 -14.75 40.36
C ALA A 39 20.53 -15.37 41.18
N SER A 40 19.30 -14.85 41.04
CA SER A 40 18.15 -15.36 41.79
C SER A 40 17.86 -16.83 41.54
N VAL A 41 17.89 -17.27 40.27
CA VAL A 41 17.63 -18.66 39.90
C VAL A 41 18.79 -19.57 40.35
N ARG A 42 20.04 -19.09 40.29
CA ARG A 42 21.20 -19.82 40.82
C ARG A 42 21.06 -20.06 42.32
N ASP A 43 20.69 -19.04 43.10
CA ASP A 43 20.55 -19.15 44.55
C ASP A 43 19.43 -20.15 44.90
N VAL A 44 18.32 -20.11 44.16
CA VAL A 44 17.25 -21.10 44.26
C VAL A 44 17.75 -22.50 43.90
N ALA A 45 18.67 -22.66 42.95
CA ALA A 45 19.19 -23.98 42.55
C ALA A 45 20.30 -24.53 43.47
N GLU A 46 20.94 -23.69 44.28
CA GLU A 46 22.08 -24.04 45.13
C GLU A 46 21.86 -25.26 46.04
N PRO A 47 20.70 -25.43 46.72
CA PRO A 47 20.46 -26.59 47.57
C PRO A 47 20.49 -27.93 46.84
N TRP A 48 20.22 -27.95 45.53
CA TRP A 48 20.15 -29.17 44.71
C TRP A 48 21.42 -29.41 43.89
N PHE A 49 22.08 -28.34 43.43
CA PHE A 49 23.19 -28.41 42.47
C PHE A 49 24.53 -27.94 43.05
N GLY A 50 24.54 -27.38 44.27
CA GLY A 50 25.73 -26.87 44.94
C GLY A 50 26.52 -25.90 44.05
N GLY A 51 27.83 -26.12 43.95
CA GLY A 51 28.72 -25.29 43.12
C GLY A 51 28.38 -25.27 41.62
N GLN A 52 27.54 -26.19 41.13
CA GLN A 52 27.10 -26.25 39.73
C GLN A 52 25.71 -25.63 39.50
N ALA A 53 25.15 -24.92 40.48
CA ALA A 53 23.84 -24.28 40.37
C ALA A 53 23.72 -23.29 39.21
N TRP A 54 24.83 -22.74 38.72
CA TRP A 54 24.88 -21.86 37.56
C TRP A 54 24.40 -22.54 36.25
N ILE A 55 24.46 -23.88 36.17
CA ILE A 55 24.01 -24.66 35.00
C ILE A 55 22.50 -24.51 34.80
N VAL A 56 21.71 -24.38 35.87
CA VAL A 56 20.25 -24.29 35.79
C VAL A 56 19.81 -23.03 35.02
N PRO A 57 20.14 -21.80 35.45
CA PRO A 57 19.76 -20.61 34.69
C PRO A 57 20.42 -20.57 33.31
N ALA A 58 21.69 -20.98 33.19
CA ALA A 58 22.37 -21.01 31.89
C ALA A 58 21.69 -21.96 30.88
N GLY A 59 21.33 -23.17 31.30
CA GLY A 59 20.67 -24.16 30.46
C GLY A 59 19.25 -23.77 30.09
N VAL A 60 18.50 -23.19 31.03
CA VAL A 60 17.14 -22.69 30.78
C VAL A 60 17.16 -21.54 29.77
N ASP A 61 17.99 -20.52 29.98
CA ASP A 61 18.04 -19.36 29.09
C ASP A 61 18.59 -19.71 27.70
N LEU A 62 19.65 -20.53 27.64
CA LEU A 62 20.18 -21.01 26.35
C LEU A 62 19.13 -21.85 25.61
N GLY A 63 18.39 -22.70 26.33
CA GLY A 63 17.28 -23.48 25.78
C GLY A 63 16.15 -22.59 25.23
N ILE A 64 15.75 -21.56 25.98
CA ILE A 64 14.75 -20.57 25.54
C ILE A 64 15.23 -19.85 24.28
N LEU A 65 16.45 -19.31 24.28
CA LEU A 65 17.02 -18.60 23.13
C LEU A 65 17.09 -19.49 21.89
N ALA A 66 17.51 -20.75 22.03
CA ALA A 66 17.54 -21.71 20.93
C ALA A 66 16.13 -22.01 20.39
N LEU A 67 15.18 -22.35 21.27
CA LEU A 67 13.79 -22.67 20.88
C LEU A 67 13.09 -21.48 20.22
N VAL A 68 13.23 -20.28 20.79
CA VAL A 68 12.68 -19.04 20.24
C VAL A 68 13.30 -18.74 18.89
N SER A 69 14.62 -18.86 18.74
CA SER A 69 15.30 -18.58 17.47
C SER A 69 14.82 -19.50 16.35
N VAL A 70 14.73 -20.81 16.62
CA VAL A 70 14.21 -21.79 15.65
C VAL A 70 12.74 -21.52 15.37
N ALA A 71 11.92 -21.23 16.39
CA ALA A 71 10.51 -20.90 16.20
C ALA A 71 10.34 -19.65 15.31
N LEU A 72 11.11 -18.59 15.54
CA LEU A 72 11.09 -17.37 14.72
C LEU A 72 11.54 -17.64 13.28
N LEU A 73 12.57 -18.46 13.08
CA LEU A 73 13.02 -18.87 11.75
C LEU A 73 11.91 -19.62 11.01
N LEU A 74 11.26 -20.59 11.66
CA LEU A 74 10.17 -21.35 11.08
C LEU A 74 8.95 -20.48 10.74
N GLU A 75 8.64 -19.48 11.57
CA GLU A 75 7.62 -18.48 11.24
C GLU A 75 7.99 -17.64 10.03
N TRP A 76 9.27 -17.27 9.90
CA TRP A 76 9.76 -16.55 8.73
C TRP A 76 9.64 -17.40 7.46
N LEU A 77 9.94 -18.70 7.56
CA LEU A 77 9.80 -19.66 6.47
C LEU A 77 8.35 -20.07 6.17
N ALA A 78 7.36 -19.46 6.84
CA ALA A 78 5.94 -19.81 6.72
C ALA A 78 5.62 -21.28 7.06
N MET A 79 6.44 -21.91 7.91
CA MET A 79 6.28 -23.29 8.40
C MET A 79 6.19 -23.31 9.94
N PRO A 80 5.15 -22.71 10.54
CA PRO A 80 5.04 -22.61 11.99
C PRO A 80 4.94 -23.99 12.65
N MET A 81 5.75 -24.23 13.68
CA MET A 81 5.69 -25.45 14.51
C MET A 81 5.28 -25.08 15.95
N PRO A 82 3.98 -25.17 16.30
CA PRO A 82 3.48 -24.74 17.60
C PRO A 82 4.10 -25.47 18.80
N ALA A 83 4.63 -26.68 18.61
CA ALA A 83 5.29 -27.46 19.66
C ALA A 83 6.49 -26.70 20.25
N LEU A 84 7.40 -26.19 19.41
CA LEU A 84 8.56 -25.38 19.84
C LEU A 84 8.13 -24.17 20.66
N ARG A 85 7.00 -23.55 20.28
CA ARG A 85 6.44 -22.41 21.01
C ARG A 85 5.94 -22.82 22.39
N TRP A 86 5.17 -23.89 22.49
CA TRP A 86 4.66 -24.35 23.78
C TRP A 86 5.81 -24.76 24.71
N THR A 87 6.86 -25.39 24.17
CA THR A 87 8.07 -25.71 24.94
C THR A 87 8.79 -24.44 25.41
N ALA A 88 9.01 -23.45 24.54
CA ALA A 88 9.63 -22.18 24.94
C ALA A 88 8.81 -21.45 26.02
N PHE A 89 7.48 -21.47 25.91
CA PHE A 89 6.59 -20.91 26.93
C PHE A 89 6.63 -21.69 28.25
N ALA A 90 6.73 -23.02 28.21
CA ALA A 90 6.91 -23.82 29.41
C ALA A 90 8.22 -23.47 30.13
N PHE A 91 9.33 -23.34 29.38
CA PHE A 91 10.62 -22.92 29.95
C PHE A 91 10.58 -21.48 30.50
N THR A 92 9.89 -20.58 29.81
CA THR A 92 9.73 -19.19 30.30
C THR A 92 8.88 -19.15 31.56
N ALA A 93 7.79 -19.92 31.62
CA ALA A 93 6.96 -20.04 32.82
C ALA A 93 7.74 -20.62 34.00
N ALA A 94 8.60 -21.62 33.75
CA ALA A 94 9.53 -22.14 34.75
C ALA A 94 10.53 -21.07 35.21
N THR A 95 11.05 -20.25 34.29
CA THR A 95 11.96 -19.14 34.63
C THR A 95 11.26 -18.11 35.52
N VAL A 96 10.03 -17.71 35.18
CA VAL A 96 9.21 -16.81 36.00
C VAL A 96 8.98 -17.41 37.38
N TRP A 97 8.60 -18.69 37.44
CA TRP A 97 8.37 -19.39 38.71
C TRP A 97 9.61 -19.39 39.60
N LEU A 98 10.79 -19.73 39.06
CA LEU A 98 12.04 -19.75 39.80
C LEU A 98 12.42 -18.35 40.29
N ASN A 99 12.28 -17.32 39.45
CA ASN A 99 12.50 -15.93 39.84
C ASN A 99 11.56 -15.48 40.97
N VAL A 100 10.27 -15.78 40.86
CA VAL A 100 9.26 -15.45 41.87
C VAL A 100 9.53 -16.20 43.17
N SER A 101 9.96 -17.45 43.11
CA SER A 101 10.28 -18.25 44.30
C SER A 101 11.44 -17.66 45.12
N ALA A 102 12.38 -16.95 44.48
CA ALA A 102 13.45 -16.24 45.18
C ALA A 102 12.94 -15.11 46.09
N ALA A 103 11.71 -14.63 45.89
CA ALA A 103 11.08 -13.63 46.74
C ALA A 103 10.48 -14.19 48.04
N HIS A 104 10.53 -15.51 48.27
CA HIS A 104 10.07 -16.16 49.51
C HIS A 104 8.65 -15.76 49.97
N GLY A 105 7.76 -15.45 49.03
CA GLY A 105 6.35 -15.09 49.30
C GLY A 105 6.07 -13.61 49.52
N ASP A 106 7.08 -12.72 49.48
CA ASP A 106 6.85 -11.27 49.50
C ASP A 106 6.20 -10.79 48.17
N PRO A 107 4.98 -10.22 48.19
CA PRO A 107 4.31 -9.76 46.98
C PRO A 107 5.12 -8.76 46.17
N THR A 108 5.89 -7.89 46.83
CA THR A 108 6.67 -6.85 46.15
C THR A 108 7.86 -7.47 45.43
N GLY A 109 8.63 -8.31 46.11
CA GLY A 109 9.73 -9.07 45.51
C GLY A 109 9.25 -9.96 44.36
N MET A 110 8.11 -10.64 44.50
CA MET A 110 7.54 -11.45 43.43
C MET A 110 7.31 -10.63 42.14
N VAL A 111 6.76 -9.42 42.27
CA VAL A 111 6.55 -8.51 41.13
C VAL A 111 7.89 -8.07 40.53
N MET A 112 8.86 -7.68 41.36
CA MET A 112 10.18 -7.24 40.90
C MET A 112 10.91 -8.33 40.11
N HIS A 113 10.90 -9.57 40.62
CA HIS A 113 11.56 -10.71 39.98
C HIS A 113 10.79 -11.23 38.74
N ALA A 114 9.46 -11.07 38.69
CA ALA A 114 8.67 -11.46 37.51
C ALA A 114 8.74 -10.44 36.36
N ALA A 115 8.99 -9.17 36.65
CA ALA A 115 8.87 -8.08 35.67
C ALA A 115 9.78 -8.28 34.43
N MET A 116 11.04 -8.66 34.64
CA MET A 116 12.02 -8.81 33.56
C MET A 116 11.69 -9.98 32.62
N PRO A 117 11.42 -11.21 33.10
CA PRO A 117 10.99 -12.31 32.23
C PRO A 117 9.67 -12.02 31.49
N VAL A 118 8.72 -11.32 32.11
CA VAL A 118 7.46 -10.91 31.47
C VAL A 118 7.70 -9.89 30.35
N LEU A 119 8.62 -8.95 30.56
CA LEU A 119 9.02 -8.00 29.51
C LEU A 119 9.68 -8.74 28.33
N PHE A 120 10.56 -9.71 28.63
CA PHE A 120 11.23 -10.54 27.62
C PHE A 120 10.23 -11.27 26.72
N ILE A 121 9.28 -12.01 27.31
CA ILE A 121 8.30 -12.79 26.55
C ILE A 121 7.39 -11.89 25.70
N THR A 122 7.01 -10.72 26.24
CA THR A 122 6.18 -9.74 25.53
C THR A 122 6.90 -9.20 24.30
N PHE A 123 8.20 -8.90 24.41
CA PHE A 123 8.98 -8.42 23.28
C PHE A 123 9.16 -9.50 22.20
N ILE A 124 9.52 -10.73 22.60
CA ILE A 124 9.64 -11.85 21.67
C ILE A 124 8.31 -12.11 20.94
N GLU A 125 7.17 -12.01 21.62
CA GLU A 125 5.84 -12.12 21.02
C GLU A 125 5.61 -11.03 19.97
N ALA A 126 5.97 -9.78 20.28
CA ALA A 126 5.84 -8.66 19.37
C ALA A 126 6.70 -8.85 18.10
N VAL A 127 7.95 -9.30 18.27
CA VAL A 127 8.85 -9.64 17.15
C VAL A 127 8.26 -10.77 16.30
N ARG A 128 7.78 -11.84 16.94
CA ARG A 128 7.15 -12.97 16.25
C ARG A 128 5.92 -12.52 15.46
N HIS A 129 5.05 -11.72 16.07
CA HIS A 129 3.88 -11.16 15.41
C HIS A 129 4.28 -10.37 14.16
N ALA A 130 5.29 -9.52 14.28
CA ALA A 130 5.81 -8.74 13.16
C ALA A 130 6.37 -9.62 12.03
N ILE A 131 7.19 -10.64 12.36
CA ILE A 131 7.76 -11.58 11.39
C ILE A 131 6.65 -12.36 10.69
N ARG A 132 5.75 -13.01 11.44
CA ARG A 132 4.64 -13.81 10.88
C ARG A 132 3.76 -12.95 9.97
N ARG A 133 3.42 -11.73 10.38
CA ARG A 133 2.60 -10.83 9.57
C ARG A 133 3.33 -10.44 8.28
N ARG A 134 4.63 -10.15 8.35
CA ARG A 134 5.41 -9.76 7.17
C ARG A 134 5.68 -10.93 6.22
N ALA A 135 5.98 -12.11 6.74
CA ALA A 135 6.12 -13.35 5.98
C ALA A 135 4.80 -13.74 5.33
N GLY A 136 3.67 -13.62 6.05
CA GLY A 136 2.35 -13.89 5.50
C GLY A 136 1.88 -12.87 4.45
N ILE A 137 2.29 -11.60 4.55
CA ILE A 137 2.10 -10.62 3.47
C ILE A 137 2.92 -11.04 2.24
N ALA A 138 4.20 -11.38 2.43
CA ALA A 138 5.08 -11.78 1.34
C ALA A 138 4.63 -13.07 0.63
N ALA A 139 4.08 -14.02 1.39
CA ALA A 139 3.49 -15.25 0.88
C ALA A 139 2.08 -15.08 0.30
N GLY A 140 1.48 -13.88 0.40
CA GLY A 140 0.12 -13.62 -0.05
C GLY A 140 -0.96 -14.40 0.73
N THR A 141 -0.67 -14.85 1.95
CA THR A 141 -1.62 -15.60 2.80
C THR A 141 -2.39 -14.69 3.76
N VAL A 142 -1.85 -13.51 4.06
CA VAL A 142 -2.50 -12.54 4.94
C VAL A 142 -3.49 -11.70 4.16
N ARG A 143 -4.78 -11.84 4.49
CA ARG A 143 -5.84 -10.93 4.03
C ARG A 143 -5.83 -9.63 4.80
N GLU A 144 -5.86 -8.52 4.09
CA GLU A 144 -6.20 -7.21 4.64
C GLU A 144 -7.66 -7.23 5.12
N GLY A 145 -7.88 -6.83 6.37
CA GLY A 145 -9.22 -6.71 6.94
C GLY A 145 -10.02 -5.57 6.29
N VAL A 146 -11.34 -5.74 6.21
CA VAL A 146 -12.22 -4.66 5.74
C VAL A 146 -12.39 -3.62 6.86
N PRO A 147 -12.26 -2.31 6.60
CA PRO A 147 -12.35 -1.28 7.64
C PRO A 147 -13.66 -1.34 8.43
N LEU A 148 -13.56 -1.20 9.76
CA LEU A 148 -14.72 -1.26 10.67
C LEU A 148 -15.77 -0.20 10.35
N ALA A 149 -15.35 1.00 9.95
CA ALA A 149 -16.25 2.07 9.51
C ALA A 149 -17.18 1.62 8.37
N ARG A 150 -16.70 0.78 7.45
CA ARG A 150 -17.50 0.26 6.33
C ARG A 150 -18.47 -0.83 6.79
N TRP A 151 -18.14 -1.59 7.83
CA TRP A 151 -19.09 -2.52 8.46
C TRP A 151 -20.27 -1.76 9.05
N LEU A 152 -20.03 -0.62 9.69
CA LEU A 152 -21.08 0.25 10.23
C LEU A 152 -21.91 0.93 9.14
N LEU A 153 -21.25 1.54 8.15
CA LEU A 153 -21.92 2.34 7.12
C LEU A 153 -22.63 1.51 6.02
N ALA A 154 -22.13 0.31 5.73
CA ALA A 154 -22.65 -0.49 4.61
C ALA A 154 -22.54 -2.01 4.86
N PRO A 155 -23.15 -2.55 5.93
CA PRO A 155 -22.91 -3.91 6.44
C PRO A 155 -23.12 -4.99 5.37
N PHE A 156 -24.24 -4.97 4.66
CA PHE A 156 -24.55 -6.00 3.64
C PHE A 156 -23.59 -5.96 2.46
N SER A 157 -23.23 -4.77 1.98
CA SER A 157 -22.26 -4.63 0.88
C SER A 157 -20.86 -5.07 1.30
N THR A 158 -20.52 -4.80 2.56
CA THR A 158 -19.26 -5.17 3.18
C THR A 158 -19.16 -6.68 3.36
N PHE A 159 -20.23 -7.32 3.84
CA PHE A 159 -20.31 -8.77 3.94
C PHE A 159 -20.13 -9.46 2.58
N ARG A 160 -20.79 -8.98 1.51
CA ARG A 160 -20.62 -9.54 0.16
C ARG A 160 -19.19 -9.39 -0.36
N LEU A 161 -18.56 -8.23 -0.13
CA LEU A 161 -17.16 -7.98 -0.49
C LEU A 161 -16.22 -8.91 0.29
N TRP A 162 -16.38 -8.98 1.60
CA TRP A 162 -15.61 -9.86 2.48
C TRP A 162 -15.74 -11.33 2.09
N ARG A 163 -16.97 -11.81 1.88
CA ARG A 163 -17.23 -13.19 1.42
C ARG A 163 -16.51 -13.47 0.11
N ARG A 164 -16.49 -12.53 -0.84
CA ARG A 164 -15.74 -12.69 -2.10
C ARG A 164 -14.23 -12.74 -1.85
N MET A 165 -13.70 -11.85 -1.00
CA MET A 165 -12.29 -11.91 -0.62
C MET A 165 -11.93 -13.27 -0.01
N VAL A 166 -12.79 -13.84 0.83
CA VAL A 166 -12.63 -15.16 1.45
C VAL A 166 -12.72 -16.31 0.43
N LEU A 167 -13.71 -16.30 -0.46
CA LEU A 167 -13.89 -17.40 -1.41
C LEU A 167 -12.82 -17.42 -2.51
N TRP A 168 -12.35 -16.25 -2.95
CA TRP A 168 -11.44 -16.13 -4.10
C TRP A 168 -10.00 -15.79 -3.72
N GLN A 169 -9.61 -15.98 -2.46
CA GLN A 169 -8.24 -15.71 -1.98
C GLN A 169 -7.71 -14.30 -2.31
N ILE A 170 -8.61 -13.30 -2.41
CA ILE A 170 -8.22 -11.90 -2.62
C ILE A 170 -7.68 -11.35 -1.30
N THR A 171 -6.38 -11.08 -1.26
CA THR A 171 -5.68 -10.64 -0.05
C THR A 171 -5.68 -9.14 0.15
N SER A 172 -5.78 -8.35 -0.92
CA SER A 172 -5.83 -6.88 -0.81
C SER A 172 -7.26 -6.35 -0.78
N TYR A 173 -7.57 -5.57 0.26
CA TYR A 173 -8.85 -4.87 0.40
C TYR A 173 -9.03 -3.82 -0.70
N ARG A 174 -7.99 -3.03 -0.98
CA ARG A 174 -8.05 -1.99 -2.02
C ARG A 174 -8.29 -2.59 -3.40
N HIS A 175 -7.61 -3.69 -3.72
CA HIS A 175 -7.84 -4.42 -4.97
C HIS A 175 -9.28 -4.94 -5.07
N ALA A 176 -9.78 -5.59 -4.00
CA ALA A 176 -11.16 -6.07 -3.93
C ALA A 176 -12.19 -4.94 -4.10
N LEU A 177 -11.93 -3.77 -3.50
CA LEU A 177 -12.81 -2.60 -3.60
C LEU A 177 -12.86 -2.05 -5.02
N THR A 178 -11.70 -1.88 -5.67
CA THR A 178 -11.62 -1.43 -7.08
C THR A 178 -12.30 -2.43 -8.02
N ALA A 179 -12.09 -3.73 -7.81
CA ALA A 179 -12.76 -4.79 -8.57
C ALA A 179 -14.30 -4.69 -8.43
N GLU A 180 -14.81 -4.53 -7.22
CA GLU A 180 -16.26 -4.37 -6.98
C GLU A 180 -16.81 -3.06 -7.57
N GLN A 181 -16.05 -1.95 -7.56
CA GLN A 181 -16.44 -0.72 -8.24
C GLN A 181 -16.55 -0.91 -9.76
N ARG A 182 -15.53 -1.51 -10.40
CA ARG A 182 -15.53 -1.81 -11.84
C ARG A 182 -16.68 -2.73 -12.23
N ARG A 183 -16.93 -3.77 -11.43
CA ARG A 183 -18.06 -4.67 -11.62
C ARG A 183 -19.40 -3.95 -11.59
N ARG A 184 -19.60 -3.03 -10.63
CA ARG A 184 -20.85 -2.23 -10.56
C ARG A 184 -21.02 -1.32 -11.76
N HIS A 185 -19.94 -0.72 -12.24
CA HIS A 185 -19.97 0.07 -13.47
C HIS A 185 -20.38 -0.81 -14.66
N ALA A 186 -19.78 -1.99 -14.82
CA ALA A 186 -20.16 -2.91 -15.89
C ALA A 186 -21.63 -3.35 -15.82
N LEU A 187 -22.15 -3.60 -14.62
CA LEU A 187 -23.57 -3.88 -14.41
C LEU A 187 -24.45 -2.70 -14.82
N ALA A 188 -24.02 -1.46 -14.57
CA ALA A 188 -24.75 -0.25 -14.98
C ALA A 188 -24.74 -0.06 -16.50
N LEU A 189 -23.62 -0.34 -17.19
CA LEU A 189 -23.55 -0.29 -18.66
C LEU A 189 -24.48 -1.32 -19.30
N LEU A 190 -24.55 -2.53 -18.75
CA LEU A 190 -25.48 -3.56 -19.22
C LEU A 190 -26.94 -3.19 -18.97
N ASP A 191 -27.24 -2.55 -17.83
CA ASP A 191 -28.59 -2.06 -17.52
C ASP A 191 -29.01 -0.93 -18.46
N ASP A 192 -28.09 -0.03 -18.82
CA ASP A 192 -28.32 1.04 -19.81
C ASP A 192 -28.55 0.47 -21.22
N HIS A 193 -27.72 -0.49 -21.65
CA HIS A 193 -27.80 -1.07 -23.00
C HIS A 193 -28.99 -2.02 -23.20
N TYR A 194 -29.28 -2.92 -22.24
CA TYR A 194 -30.32 -3.94 -22.38
C TYR A 194 -31.62 -3.62 -21.60
N GLY A 195 -31.59 -2.60 -20.74
CA GLY A 195 -32.67 -2.24 -19.82
C GLY A 195 -32.73 -3.13 -18.57
N ARG A 196 -33.78 -2.92 -17.75
CA ARG A 196 -34.01 -3.62 -16.46
C ARG A 196 -33.99 -5.16 -16.50
N ARG A 197 -34.20 -5.76 -17.68
CA ARG A 197 -34.15 -7.22 -17.93
C ARG A 197 -32.82 -7.66 -18.56
N TRP A 198 -31.73 -6.93 -18.33
CA TRP A 198 -30.42 -7.25 -18.90
C TRP A 198 -29.97 -8.69 -18.62
N ARG A 199 -30.28 -9.25 -17.45
CA ARG A 199 -29.89 -10.63 -17.09
C ARG A 199 -30.43 -11.71 -18.03
N SER A 200 -31.59 -11.48 -18.65
CA SER A 200 -32.19 -12.42 -19.61
C SER A 200 -31.83 -12.10 -21.06
N ARG A 201 -31.22 -10.94 -21.33
CA ARG A 201 -30.91 -10.45 -22.69
C ARG A 201 -29.42 -10.47 -23.01
N ALA A 202 -28.58 -10.26 -22.00
CA ALA A 202 -27.13 -10.31 -22.13
C ALA A 202 -26.65 -11.77 -22.24
N PRO A 203 -25.48 -12.01 -22.88
CA PRO A 203 -24.87 -13.33 -22.95
C PRO A 203 -24.70 -13.99 -21.57
N ALA A 204 -25.06 -15.27 -21.47
CA ALA A 204 -25.12 -16.00 -20.19
C ALA A 204 -23.76 -16.11 -19.50
N ASP A 205 -22.68 -16.20 -20.27
CA ASP A 205 -21.29 -16.18 -19.78
C ASP A 205 -20.98 -14.87 -19.05
N VAL A 206 -21.34 -13.72 -19.62
CA VAL A 206 -21.12 -12.40 -18.99
C VAL A 206 -21.96 -12.25 -17.71
N VAL A 207 -23.22 -12.70 -17.75
CA VAL A 207 -24.11 -12.68 -16.58
C VAL A 207 -23.55 -13.53 -15.45
N TRP A 208 -23.05 -14.72 -15.75
CA TRP A 208 -22.42 -15.61 -14.78
C TRP A 208 -21.14 -14.99 -14.20
N MET A 209 -20.22 -14.53 -15.05
CA MET A 209 -18.95 -13.91 -14.63
C MET A 209 -19.18 -12.72 -13.71
N LEU A 210 -20.12 -11.83 -14.05
CA LEU A 210 -20.45 -10.68 -13.22
C LEU A 210 -21.24 -11.08 -11.97
N THR A 211 -22.11 -12.09 -12.00
CA THR A 211 -22.91 -12.45 -10.81
C THR A 211 -22.04 -13.09 -9.74
N ASP A 212 -21.23 -14.07 -10.11
CA ASP A 212 -20.33 -14.78 -9.20
C ASP A 212 -19.07 -13.96 -8.91
N GLY A 213 -18.71 -13.04 -9.80
CA GLY A 213 -17.52 -12.18 -9.69
C GLY A 213 -16.23 -12.92 -10.03
N VAL A 214 -16.31 -13.81 -11.01
CA VAL A 214 -15.22 -14.61 -11.57
C VAL A 214 -14.81 -14.05 -12.93
N MET A 215 -13.55 -14.23 -13.30
CA MET A 215 -13.01 -13.76 -14.59
C MET A 215 -13.38 -12.29 -14.87
N LEU A 216 -13.24 -11.44 -13.85
CA LEU A 216 -13.77 -10.08 -13.90
C LEU A 216 -13.18 -9.29 -15.08
N ASP A 217 -11.89 -9.41 -15.36
CA ASP A 217 -11.26 -8.69 -16.48
C ASP A 217 -11.86 -9.11 -17.84
N GLN A 218 -12.13 -10.41 -18.02
CA GLN A 218 -12.81 -10.91 -19.22
C GLN A 218 -14.25 -10.39 -19.30
N ALA A 219 -14.97 -10.39 -18.18
CA ALA A 219 -16.32 -9.84 -18.11
C ALA A 219 -16.36 -8.35 -18.48
N LEU A 220 -15.40 -7.56 -17.98
CA LEU A 220 -15.28 -6.13 -18.27
C LEU A 220 -14.99 -5.88 -19.76
N ALA A 221 -14.09 -6.65 -20.36
CA ALA A 221 -13.79 -6.55 -21.80
C ALA A 221 -15.03 -6.86 -22.64
N ARG A 222 -15.73 -7.96 -22.34
CA ARG A 222 -16.96 -8.37 -23.03
C ARG A 222 -18.08 -7.34 -22.88
N VAL A 223 -18.25 -6.75 -21.69
CA VAL A 223 -19.23 -5.67 -21.50
C VAL A 223 -18.87 -4.48 -22.38
N THR A 224 -17.61 -4.08 -22.42
CA THR A 224 -17.15 -2.96 -23.26
C THR A 224 -17.42 -3.21 -24.74
N GLU A 225 -17.18 -4.43 -25.23
CA GLU A 225 -17.51 -4.83 -26.61
C GLU A 225 -19.01 -4.78 -26.90
N LEU A 226 -19.84 -5.29 -25.98
CA LEU A 226 -21.29 -5.33 -26.14
C LEU A 226 -21.92 -3.94 -26.08
N THR A 227 -21.37 -3.04 -25.26
CA THR A 227 -21.89 -1.68 -25.08
C THR A 227 -21.17 -0.64 -25.92
N ALA A 228 -20.23 -1.05 -26.78
CA ALA A 228 -19.59 -0.13 -27.71
C ALA A 228 -20.63 0.47 -28.66
N PRO A 229 -20.61 1.80 -28.90
CA PRO A 229 -21.53 2.42 -29.84
C PRO A 229 -21.33 1.78 -31.23
N LYS A 230 -22.43 1.32 -31.84
CA LYS A 230 -22.40 0.78 -33.20
C LYS A 230 -21.88 1.88 -34.13
N PRO A 231 -20.85 1.63 -34.96
CA PRO A 231 -20.41 2.63 -35.92
C PRO A 231 -21.61 3.02 -36.80
N GLU A 232 -21.94 4.31 -36.84
CA GLU A 232 -22.92 4.82 -37.78
C GLU A 232 -22.46 4.44 -39.20
N PRO A 233 -23.35 3.92 -40.05
CA PRO A 233 -23.02 3.76 -41.45
C PRO A 233 -22.67 5.15 -41.99
N VAL A 234 -21.42 5.33 -42.41
CA VAL A 234 -21.03 6.49 -43.21
C VAL A 234 -21.86 6.37 -44.50
N ASP A 235 -22.80 7.29 -44.70
CA ASP A 235 -23.57 7.38 -45.93
C ASP A 235 -22.61 7.46 -47.11
N GLU A 236 -22.59 6.40 -47.90
CA GLU A 236 -21.84 6.34 -49.15
C GLU A 236 -22.49 7.35 -50.12
N PRO A 237 -21.74 8.34 -50.65
CA PRO A 237 -22.32 9.35 -51.53
C PRO A 237 -22.93 8.69 -52.78
N PRO A 238 -24.13 9.12 -53.25
CA PRO A 238 -24.81 8.48 -54.36
C PRO A 238 -23.98 8.57 -55.66
N PRO A 239 -24.07 7.57 -56.55
CA PRO A 239 -23.26 7.51 -57.75
C PRO A 239 -23.54 8.69 -58.69
N ALA A 240 -22.47 9.39 -59.05
CA ALA A 240 -22.50 10.55 -59.95
C ALA A 240 -23.10 10.18 -61.31
N THR A 241 -24.24 10.76 -61.64
CA THR A 241 -24.83 10.69 -62.99
C THR A 241 -24.03 11.59 -63.94
N ALA A 242 -23.68 11.07 -65.11
CA ALA A 242 -22.88 11.76 -66.13
C ALA A 242 -23.54 13.05 -66.65
N PRO A 243 -22.78 14.15 -66.92
CA PRO A 243 -23.35 15.39 -67.43
C PRO A 243 -23.39 15.44 -68.97
N ALA A 244 -24.55 15.85 -69.52
CA ALA A 244 -24.73 16.25 -70.92
C ALA A 244 -24.22 17.69 -71.16
N PRO A 245 -23.81 18.06 -72.40
CA PRO A 245 -22.98 19.22 -72.67
C PRO A 245 -23.78 20.53 -72.82
N ARG A 246 -23.34 21.61 -72.17
CA ARG A 246 -23.78 22.99 -72.44
C ARG A 246 -22.64 23.81 -73.06
N LYS A 247 -22.96 24.47 -74.18
CA LYS A 247 -22.08 25.40 -74.93
C LYS A 247 -21.97 26.78 -74.23
N PRO A 248 -20.95 27.59 -74.57
CA PRO A 248 -20.39 28.62 -73.68
C PRO A 248 -20.69 30.08 -74.08
N ALA A 249 -20.81 30.94 -73.07
CA ALA A 249 -20.66 32.41 -73.10
C ALA A 249 -20.67 32.88 -71.63
N GLN A 250 -19.89 33.84 -71.11
CA GLN A 250 -18.90 34.79 -71.60
C GLN A 250 -18.08 35.23 -70.36
N LYS A 251 -16.83 35.68 -70.57
CA LYS A 251 -15.90 36.18 -69.55
C LYS A 251 -16.15 37.66 -69.22
N ALA A 252 -15.98 38.07 -67.95
CA ALA A 252 -15.19 39.22 -67.47
C ALA A 252 -15.18 39.24 -65.89
N PRO A 253 -14.36 40.04 -65.19
CA PRO A 253 -13.05 39.67 -64.64
C PRO A 253 -12.97 39.77 -63.08
N PRO A 254 -11.83 39.46 -62.43
CA PRO A 254 -11.79 38.95 -61.06
C PRO A 254 -11.72 40.05 -59.98
N GLN A 255 -12.48 39.90 -58.89
CA GLN A 255 -12.26 40.64 -57.65
C GLN A 255 -11.71 39.72 -56.56
N LYS A 256 -10.56 40.14 -56.04
CA LYS A 256 -9.80 39.54 -54.93
C LYS A 256 -10.68 39.42 -53.68
N ALA A 257 -10.78 38.21 -53.14
CA ALA A 257 -11.32 37.96 -51.82
C ALA A 257 -10.35 38.49 -50.75
N ALA A 258 -10.84 39.43 -49.93
CA ALA A 258 -10.25 39.77 -48.65
C ALA A 258 -10.54 38.63 -47.63
N PRO A 259 -9.64 38.35 -46.68
CA PRO A 259 -9.89 37.34 -45.65
C PRO A 259 -10.96 37.84 -44.68
N GLN A 260 -12.07 37.11 -44.57
CA GLN A 260 -13.06 37.34 -43.51
C GLN A 260 -12.50 36.89 -42.16
N LYS A 261 -12.43 37.86 -41.25
CA LYS A 261 -12.20 37.72 -39.81
C LYS A 261 -13.24 36.80 -39.18
N ALA A 262 -12.76 35.79 -38.45
CA ALA A 262 -13.56 35.09 -37.46
C ALA A 262 -13.81 36.00 -36.23
N PRO A 263 -14.99 35.92 -35.56
CA PRO A 263 -15.30 36.67 -34.34
C PRO A 263 -14.34 36.36 -33.17
N PRO A 264 -14.05 37.34 -32.29
CA PRO A 264 -13.26 37.12 -31.08
C PRO A 264 -14.08 36.37 -30.01
N GLU A 265 -13.48 35.29 -29.52
CA GLU A 265 -13.91 34.51 -28.37
C GLU A 265 -13.75 35.34 -27.07
N PRO A 266 -14.69 35.28 -26.11
CA PRO A 266 -14.57 35.98 -24.83
C PRO A 266 -13.42 35.42 -23.98
N PRO A 267 -12.79 36.22 -23.09
CA PRO A 267 -11.64 35.78 -22.30
C PRO A 267 -12.05 34.67 -21.32
N GLN A 268 -11.54 33.45 -21.53
CA GLN A 268 -11.57 32.42 -20.51
C GLN A 268 -10.65 32.81 -19.36
N GLU A 269 -11.24 33.17 -18.22
CA GLU A 269 -10.59 33.14 -16.93
C GLU A 269 -10.02 31.74 -16.69
N ALA A 270 -8.69 31.62 -16.72
CA ALA A 270 -8.01 30.42 -16.29
C ALA A 270 -8.31 30.18 -14.79
N PRO A 271 -8.87 29.04 -14.39
CA PRO A 271 -9.06 28.73 -12.99
C PRO A 271 -7.67 28.60 -12.36
N SER A 272 -7.39 29.45 -11.37
CA SER A 272 -6.24 29.33 -10.48
C SER A 272 -6.34 28.04 -9.68
N ARG A 273 -5.99 26.89 -10.29
CA ARG A 273 -5.76 25.63 -9.60
C ARG A 273 -4.52 25.79 -8.73
N LYS A 274 -4.72 25.91 -7.41
CA LYS A 274 -3.65 25.66 -6.43
C LYS A 274 -3.16 24.22 -6.66
N ALA A 275 -1.96 24.07 -7.20
CA ALA A 275 -1.30 22.78 -7.27
C ALA A 275 -1.19 22.19 -5.86
N PRO A 276 -1.46 20.89 -5.66
CA PRO A 276 -1.25 20.24 -4.38
C PRO A 276 0.22 20.41 -3.96
N ARG A 277 0.48 20.74 -2.70
CA ARG A 277 1.82 21.05 -2.16
C ARG A 277 2.90 20.02 -2.52
N GLY A 278 2.53 18.75 -2.70
CA GLY A 278 3.46 17.67 -3.09
C GLY A 278 4.00 17.76 -4.53
N VAL A 279 3.23 18.26 -5.49
CA VAL A 279 3.70 18.45 -6.87
C VAL A 279 4.60 19.68 -6.98
N ALA A 280 4.36 20.69 -6.13
CA ALA A 280 5.19 21.89 -6.06
C ALA A 280 6.59 21.56 -5.51
N THR A 281 6.69 20.70 -4.49
CA THR A 281 7.99 20.26 -3.93
C THR A 281 8.80 19.42 -4.90
N ASP A 282 8.16 18.56 -5.69
CA ASP A 282 8.86 17.76 -6.73
C ASP A 282 9.40 18.64 -7.86
N ASN A 283 8.65 19.67 -8.25
CA ASN A 283 9.09 20.63 -9.26
C ASN A 283 10.21 21.55 -8.75
N GLU A 284 10.20 21.93 -7.46
CA GLU A 284 11.28 22.69 -6.82
C GLU A 284 12.60 21.88 -6.79
N ALA A 285 12.55 20.61 -6.40
CA ALA A 285 13.74 19.74 -6.37
C ALA A 285 14.34 19.52 -7.77
N ARG A 286 13.49 19.31 -8.78
CA ARG A 286 13.93 19.19 -10.18
C ARG A 286 14.48 20.50 -10.73
N ALA A 287 13.90 21.64 -10.36
CA ALA A 287 14.39 22.94 -10.77
C ALA A 287 15.78 23.26 -10.19
N LEU A 288 16.05 22.89 -8.93
CA LEU A 288 17.37 23.04 -8.32
C LEU A 288 18.44 22.20 -9.04
N ALA A 289 18.12 20.96 -9.42
CA ALA A 289 19.05 20.11 -10.17
C ALA A 289 19.37 20.68 -11.57
N ILE A 290 18.41 21.34 -12.22
CA ILE A 290 18.62 21.98 -13.53
C ILE A 290 19.45 23.27 -13.38
N LEU A 291 19.23 24.04 -12.31
CA LEU A 291 20.00 25.27 -12.04
C LEU A 291 21.45 24.99 -11.64
N ASP A 292 21.71 23.88 -10.96
CA ASP A 292 23.07 23.45 -10.61
C ASP A 292 23.86 23.02 -11.87
N ALA A 293 23.18 22.40 -12.84
CA ALA A 293 23.77 22.04 -14.13
C ALA A 293 23.95 23.24 -15.08
N GLU A 294 23.03 24.22 -15.06
CA GLU A 294 23.01 25.38 -15.96
C GLU A 294 22.62 26.67 -15.20
N PRO A 295 23.58 27.40 -14.59
CA PRO A 295 23.32 28.56 -13.73
C PRO A 295 22.77 29.82 -14.44
N GLY A 296 22.35 29.72 -15.71
CA GLY A 296 21.82 30.83 -16.52
C GLY A 296 20.51 30.53 -17.26
N ILE A 297 19.82 29.44 -16.92
CA ILE A 297 18.59 29.03 -17.60
C ILE A 297 17.47 30.07 -17.44
N THR A 298 16.78 30.39 -18.54
CA THR A 298 15.64 31.31 -18.50
C THR A 298 14.40 30.63 -17.89
N GLY A 299 13.52 31.42 -17.26
CA GLY A 299 12.29 30.89 -16.65
C GLY A 299 11.35 30.20 -17.65
N ALA A 300 11.40 30.58 -18.94
CA ALA A 300 10.64 29.94 -20.01
C ALA A 300 11.20 28.57 -20.39
N GLU A 301 12.54 28.43 -20.41
CA GLU A 301 13.18 27.14 -20.70
C GLU A 301 13.05 26.16 -19.53
N LEU A 302 13.17 26.66 -18.30
CA LEU A 302 12.90 25.89 -17.09
C LEU A 302 11.44 25.37 -17.07
N ALA A 303 10.49 26.19 -17.54
CA ALA A 303 9.09 25.79 -17.65
C ALA A 303 8.87 24.65 -18.66
N ARG A 304 9.53 24.71 -19.82
CA ARG A 304 9.46 23.65 -20.84
C ARG A 304 9.98 22.32 -20.33
N ARG A 305 11.11 22.31 -19.61
CA ARG A 305 11.73 21.08 -19.08
C ARG A 305 10.94 20.45 -17.93
N LEU A 306 10.14 21.25 -17.21
CA LEU A 306 9.32 20.79 -16.09
C LEU A 306 7.85 20.53 -16.48
N ASP A 307 7.49 20.70 -17.76
CA ASP A 307 6.12 20.59 -18.27
C ASP A 307 5.11 21.47 -17.49
N ILE A 308 5.53 22.70 -17.17
CA ILE A 308 4.72 23.70 -16.45
C ILE A 308 4.53 24.97 -17.27
N SER A 309 3.58 25.82 -16.85
CA SER A 309 3.36 27.10 -17.54
C SER A 309 4.57 28.03 -17.42
N SER A 310 4.81 28.87 -18.44
CA SER A 310 5.90 29.87 -18.45
C SER A 310 5.87 30.80 -17.24
N ARG A 311 4.67 31.24 -16.83
CA ARG A 311 4.48 32.04 -15.60
C ARG A 311 4.89 31.29 -14.33
N GLN A 312 4.66 29.98 -14.25
CA GLN A 312 5.06 29.17 -13.10
C GLN A 312 6.58 28.95 -13.07
N GLY A 313 7.21 28.64 -14.20
CA GLY A 313 8.67 28.49 -14.28
C GLY A 313 9.43 29.78 -13.92
N GLN A 314 8.92 30.94 -14.35
CA GLN A 314 9.53 32.22 -14.00
C GLN A 314 9.36 32.60 -12.51
N ARG A 315 8.21 32.25 -11.90
CA ARG A 315 8.01 32.39 -10.44
C ARG A 315 8.92 31.45 -9.66
N LEU A 316 9.10 30.21 -10.12
CA LEU A 316 9.96 29.22 -9.49
C LEU A 316 11.43 29.69 -9.51
N LEU A 317 11.92 30.12 -10.67
CA LEU A 317 13.26 30.68 -10.83
C LEU A 317 13.49 31.88 -9.90
N SER A 318 12.52 32.81 -9.82
CA SER A 318 12.61 33.98 -8.94
C SER A 318 12.63 33.65 -7.44
N ARG A 319 12.02 32.52 -7.04
CA ARG A 319 12.02 32.04 -5.65
C ARG A 319 13.34 31.39 -5.28
N LEU A 320 13.88 30.56 -6.17
CA LEU A 320 15.14 29.87 -5.96
C LEU A 320 16.35 30.82 -6.01
N ASN A 321 16.24 31.92 -6.77
CA ASN A 321 17.28 32.93 -6.87
C ASN A 321 17.19 34.04 -5.80
N ARG A 322 16.23 33.96 -4.86
CA ARG A 322 16.19 34.88 -3.72
C ARG A 322 17.11 34.35 -2.61
N PRO A 323 18.04 35.17 -2.08
CA PRO A 323 18.75 34.82 -0.87
C PRO A 323 17.75 34.64 0.28
N ALA A 324 17.95 33.60 1.10
CA ALA A 324 17.09 33.32 2.24
C ALA A 324 16.99 34.57 3.15
N PRO A 325 15.80 34.90 3.69
CA PRO A 325 15.69 36.00 4.64
C PRO A 325 16.54 35.69 5.87
N THR A 326 17.51 36.56 6.14
CA THR A 326 18.28 36.56 7.38
C THR A 326 17.32 36.93 8.51
N HIS A 327 16.86 35.93 9.27
CA HIS A 327 16.17 36.17 10.53
C HIS A 327 17.12 36.92 11.47
N SER A 328 16.87 38.22 11.62
CA SER A 328 17.51 39.06 12.62
C SER A 328 16.54 39.21 13.77
N SER A 329 17.00 38.79 14.96
CA SER A 329 16.41 38.91 16.30
C SER A 329 15.22 38.00 16.64
#